data_AF-A0A7C4P4Z8-F1
#
_entry.id   AF-A0A7C4P4Z8-F1
#
_cell.length_a   1.000
_cell.length_b   1.000
_cell.length_c   1.000
_cell.angle_alpha   90.00
_cell.angle_beta   90.00
_cell.angle_gamma   90.00
#
_symmetry.space_group_name_H-M   'P 1'
#
loop_
_entity.id
_entity.type
_entity.pdbx_description
1 polymer ?
#
loop_
_entity_poly.entity_id
_entity_poly.type
_entity_poly.pdbx_seq_one_letter_code
_entity_poly.pdbx_strand_id
1 'polypeptide(L)' 'MEKGWEVQIFVNGREVKLKDFPKRVIYSILLGFAKSLKLDENPKEIEIRVKVGEEENTGSS' A
#
# COMPACT_ATOMS: atom_id res chain seq x y z
N MET A 1 2.96 2.62 20.26
CA MET A 1 3.65 2.58 18.94
C MET A 1 4.70 1.50 19.04
N GLU A 2 4.47 0.34 18.42
CA GLU A 2 5.50 -0.70 18.36
C GLU A 2 6.65 -0.20 17.47
N LYS A 3 7.86 -0.18 18.01
CA LYS A 3 9.02 0.46 17.39
C LYS A 3 9.47 -0.31 16.15
N GLY A 4 9.46 0.35 14.98
CA GLY A 4 10.25 -0.06 13.81
C GLY A 4 9.56 0.01 12.44
N TRP A 5 8.26 0.28 12.37
CA TRP A 5 7.55 0.33 11.09
C TRP A 5 6.38 1.31 11.13
N GLU A 6 6.09 1.93 9.99
CA GLU A 6 5.02 2.89 9.78
C GLU A 6 4.30 2.56 8.46
N VAL A 7 2.97 2.75 8.43
CA VAL A 7 2.16 2.59 7.22
C VAL A 7 1.22 3.77 7.11
N GLN A 8 1.31 4.47 5.98
CA GLN A 8 0.40 5.53 5.59
C GLN A 8 -0.31 5.13 4.30
N ILE A 9 -1.61 5.39 4.22
CA ILE A 9 -2.39 5.20 2.98
C ILE A 9 -3.04 6.52 2.62
N PHE A 10 -2.87 6.91 1.36
CA PHE A 10 -3.52 8.08 0.78
C PHE A 10 -4.55 7.63 -0.24
N VAL A 11 -5.80 8.05 -0.08
CA VAL A 11 -6.88 7.86 -1.05
C VAL A 11 -7.26 9.22 -1.59
N ASN A 12 -7.12 9.42 -2.90
CA ASN A 12 -7.37 10.70 -3.58
C ASN A 12 -6.64 11.88 -2.90
N GLY A 13 -5.37 11.65 -2.53
CA GLY A 13 -4.52 12.64 -1.85
C GLY A 13 -4.82 12.86 -0.37
N ARG A 14 -5.77 12.14 0.23
CA ARG A 14 -6.12 12.27 1.66
C ARG A 14 -5.63 11.08 2.46
N GLU A 15 -4.96 11.33 3.57
CA GLU A 15 -4.52 10.26 4.48
C GLU A 15 -5.73 9.59 5.15
N VAL A 16 -5.78 8.26 5.08
CA VAL A 16 -6.79 7.44 5.74
C VAL A 16 -6.23 6.93 7.07
N LYS A 17 -6.92 7.25 8.17
CA LYS A 17 -6.56 6.74 9.50
C LYS A 17 -6.95 5.27 9.62
N LEU A 18 -5.95 4.41 9.69
CA LEU A 18 -6.12 2.96 9.86
C LEU A 18 -5.99 2.55 11.32
N LYS A 19 -6.74 1.52 11.71
CA LYS A 19 -6.51 0.76 12.96
C LYS A 19 -5.22 -0.06 12.85
N ASP A 20 -4.71 -0.54 13.98
CA ASP A 20 -3.44 -1.27 14.04
C ASP A 20 -3.44 -2.57 13.23
N PHE A 21 -4.54 -3.33 13.26
CA PHE A 21 -4.63 -4.60 12.52
C PHE A 21 -4.48 -4.40 10.99
N PRO A 22 -5.26 -3.53 10.32
CA PRO A 22 -5.04 -3.22 8.90
C PRO A 22 -3.61 -2.76 8.58
N LYS A 23 -3.03 -1.88 9.41
CA LYS A 23 -1.64 -1.39 9.21
C LYS A 23 -0.65 -2.55 9.19
N ARG A 24 -0.75 -3.48 10.14
CA ARG A 24 0.13 -4.65 10.23
C ARG A 24 -0.03 -5.59 9.03
N VAL A 25 -1.26 -5.81 8.57
CA VAL A 25 -1.55 -6.64 7.38
C VAL A 25 -0.90 -6.03 6.15
N ILE A 26 -1.13 -4.73 5.89
CA ILE A 26 -0.54 -4.02 4.75
C ILE A 26 0.99 -4.10 4.81
N TYR A 27 1.61 -3.74 5.94
CA TYR A 27 3.06 -3.82 6.11
C TYR A 27 3.62 -5.21 5.74
N SER A 28 2.99 -6.27 6.26
CA SER A 28 3.44 -7.65 6.03
C SER A 28 3.36 -8.05 4.57
N ILE A 29 2.24 -7.70 3.89
CA ILE A 29 2.04 -7.97 2.47
C ILE A 29 3.07 -7.21 1.63
N LEU A 30 3.22 -5.90 1.86
CA LEU A 30 4.10 -5.06 1.05
C LEU A 30 5.58 -5.43 1.23
N LEU A 31 6.01 -5.71 2.46
CA LEU A 31 7.38 -6.15 2.72
C LEU A 31 7.66 -7.52 2.09
N GLY A 32 6.72 -8.46 2.21
CA GLY A 32 6.84 -9.77 1.57
C GLY A 32 6.92 -9.68 0.06
N PHE A 33 6.07 -8.84 -0.54
CA PHE A 33 6.10 -8.54 -1.96
C PHE A 33 7.43 -7.91 -2.39
N ALA A 34 7.90 -6.86 -1.72
CA ALA A 34 9.17 -6.21 -2.07
C ALA A 34 10.36 -7.18 -1.98
N LYS A 35 10.39 -8.05 -0.96
CA LYS A 35 11.43 -9.09 -0.82
C LYS A 35 11.39 -10.12 -1.94
N SER A 36 10.22 -10.41 -2.52
CA SER A 36 10.10 -11.37 -3.62
C SER A 36 10.65 -10.83 -4.95
N LEU A 37 10.79 -9.51 -5.09
CA LEU A 37 11.35 -8.85 -6.27
C LEU A 37 12.86 -9.04 -6.45
N LYS A 38 13.54 -9.76 -5.53
CA LYS A 38 14.99 -10.04 -5.56
C LYS A 38 15.83 -8.77 -5.77
N LEU A 39 15.51 -7.72 -5.01
CA LEU A 39 16.28 -6.48 -5.03
C LEU A 39 17.70 -6.70 -4.49
N ASP A 40 18.67 -5.97 -5.02
CA ASP A 40 20.08 -6.06 -4.60
C ASP A 40 20.30 -5.63 -3.14
N GLU A 41 19.37 -4.84 -2.60
CA GLU A 41 19.41 -4.35 -1.22
C GLU A 41 18.08 -4.60 -0.48
N ASN A 42 18.16 -4.72 0.85
CA ASN A 42 16.97 -4.76 1.70
C ASN A 42 16.25 -3.41 1.67
N PRO A 43 14.92 -3.37 1.41
CA PRO A 43 14.18 -2.13 1.34
C PRO A 43 14.11 -1.45 2.72
N LYS A 44 14.53 -0.19 2.78
CA LYS A 44 14.36 0.69 3.95
C LYS A 44 13.00 1.38 3.95
N GLU A 45 12.44 1.57 2.76
CA GLU A 45 11.15 2.21 2.50
C GLU A 45 10.53 1.55 1.26
N ILE A 46 9.19 1.47 1.23
CA ILE A 46 8.43 0.89 0.13
C ILE A 46 7.30 1.88 -0.19
N GLU A 47 7.34 2.49 -1.38
CA GLU A 47 6.25 3.33 -1.89
C GLU A 47 5.49 2.61 -2.99
N ILE A 48 4.16 2.52 -2.86
CA ILE A 48 3.29 1.94 -3.88
C ILE A 48 2.26 2.97 -4.32
N ARG A 49 2.24 3.25 -5.63
CA ARG A 49 1.22 4.12 -6.25
C ARG A 49 0.29 3.28 -7.10
N VAL A 50 -1.00 3.31 -6.77
CA VAL A 50 -2.06 2.63 -7.53
C VAL A 50 -2.92 3.68 -8.21
N LYS A 51 -3.11 3.56 -9.53
CA LYS A 51 -4.11 4.33 -10.28
C LYS A 51 -5.30 3.41 -10.51
N VAL A 52 -6.46 3.79 -9.98
CA VAL A 52 -7.73 3.11 -10.24
C VAL A 52 -8.40 3.89 -11.37
N GLY A 53 -8.66 3.24 -12.51
CA GLY A 53 -9.39 3.86 -13.61
C GLY A 53 -10.85 4.14 -13.25
N GLU A 54 -11.52 5.01 -14.00
CA GLU A 54 -12.98 5.11 -13.95
C GLU A 54 -13.57 3.84 -14.58
N GLU A 55 -14.57 3.24 -13.93
CA GLU A 55 -15.39 2.21 -14.58
C GLU A 55 -15.92 2.81 -15.88
N GLU A 56 -15.53 2.25 -17.03
CA GLU A 56 -16.22 2.52 -18.28
C GLU A 56 -17.68 2.10 -18.06
N ASN A 57 -18.55 3.08 -17.85
CA ASN A 57 -19.99 2.91 -18.01
C ASN A 57 -20.23 2.50 -19.46
N THR A 58 -20.15 1.21 -19.76
CA THR A 58 -20.73 0.63 -20.97
C THR A 58 -22.24 0.60 -20.77
N GLY A 59 -22.84 1.78 -20.67
CA GLY A 59 -24.26 1.99 -20.85
C GLY A 59 -24.56 1.94 -22.33
N SER A 60 -24.83 0.74 -22.85
CA SER A 60 -25.53 0.61 -24.13
C SER A 60 -27.00 0.98 -23.89
N SER A 61 -27.39 2.17 -24.35
CA SER A 61 -28.79 2.49 -24.64
C SER A 61 -29.23 1.85 -25.95
#